data_AF-A0A6P6MBK1-F1
#
_entry.id   AF-A0A6P6MBK1-F1
#
_cell.length_a   1.000
_cell.length_b   1.000
_cell.length_c   1.000
_cell.angle_alpha   90.00
_cell.angle_beta   90.00
_cell.angle_gamma   90.00
#
_symmetry.space_group_name_H-M   'P 1'
#
loop_
_entity.id
_entity.type
_entity.pdbx_description
1 polymer ?
#
loop_
_entity_poly.entity_id
_entity_poly.type
_entity_poly.pdbx_seq_one_letter_code
_entity_poly.pdbx_strand_id
1 'polypeptide(L)'
;MESNMIDEVISGVCDPSARKPHRAALILARGGSKGIPLKNIKNLAGVPLIAWVLRAALDSEVFESVWVSTDHDEIERVARVWGAKVHRRSPEVSKDSSSSLETIQEFIRVRPGETHLESFLYLTNLKLDSHYKP
;
A
#
# COMPACT_ATOMS: atom_id res chain seq x y z
N MET A 1 -38.51 26.15 -10.43
CA MET A 1 -37.60 27.03 -11.20
C MET A 1 -36.38 27.49 -10.39
N GLU A 2 -36.18 27.02 -9.15
CA GLU A 2 -35.02 27.40 -8.32
C GLU A 2 -33.94 26.30 -8.18
N SER A 3 -34.13 25.10 -8.74
CA SER A 3 -33.12 24.02 -8.61
C SER A 3 -31.92 24.16 -9.54
N ASN A 4 -32.07 24.83 -10.70
CA ASN A 4 -30.98 24.93 -11.69
C ASN A 4 -29.87 25.91 -11.28
N MET A 5 -30.13 26.82 -10.35
CA MET A 5 -29.17 27.86 -9.97
C MET A 5 -28.15 27.38 -8.93
N ILE A 6 -28.45 26.28 -8.23
CA ILE A 6 -27.55 25.68 -7.22
C ILE A 6 -26.61 24.67 -7.90
N ASP A 7 -27.11 23.93 -8.88
CA ASP A 7 -26.33 22.96 -9.65
C ASP A 7 -25.26 23.64 -10.53
N GLU A 8 -25.54 24.83 -11.09
CA GLU A 8 -24.55 25.60 -11.84
C GLU A 8 -23.42 26.13 -10.94
N VAL A 9 -23.73 26.55 -9.70
CA VAL A 9 -22.74 27.05 -8.74
C VAL A 9 -21.84 25.92 -8.21
N ILE A 10 -22.37 24.70 -8.04
CA ILE A 10 -21.58 23.53 -7.64
C ILE A 10 -20.71 23.01 -8.80
N SER A 11 -21.16 23.17 -10.05
CA SER A 11 -20.36 22.82 -11.24
C SER A 11 -19.20 23.80 -11.53
N GLY A 12 -19.25 25.01 -10.96
CA GLY A 12 -18.37 26.14 -11.29
C GLY A 12 -16.99 26.18 -10.61
N VAL A 13 -16.58 25.14 -9.87
CA VAL A 13 -15.25 25.10 -9.21
C VAL A 13 -14.49 23.80 -9.50
N CYS A 14 -14.65 23.24 -10.69
CA CYS A 14 -13.75 22.21 -11.19
C CYS A 14 -13.11 22.69 -12.48
N ASP A 15 -11.82 23.03 -12.39
CA ASP A 15 -10.95 23.10 -13.56
C ASP A 15 -11.00 21.75 -14.27
N PRO A 16 -11.55 21.65 -15.49
CA PRO A 16 -11.59 20.39 -16.26
C PRO A 16 -10.20 19.90 -16.67
N SER A 17 -9.16 20.72 -16.47
CA SER A 17 -7.74 20.36 -16.65
C SER A 17 -7.13 19.65 -15.43
N ALA A 18 -7.80 19.67 -14.26
CA ALA A 18 -7.34 18.98 -13.07
C ALA A 18 -7.51 17.47 -13.25
N ARG A 19 -6.42 16.81 -13.66
CA ARG A 19 -6.32 15.35 -13.77
C ARG A 19 -6.84 14.71 -12.49
N LYS A 20 -7.80 13.78 -12.59
CA LYS A 20 -8.30 13.02 -11.43
C LYS A 20 -7.10 12.48 -10.63
N PRO A 21 -7.03 12.71 -9.31
CA PRO A 21 -5.92 12.23 -8.51
C PRO A 21 -5.83 10.69 -8.58
N HIS A 22 -4.63 10.17 -8.84
CA HIS A 22 -4.39 8.73 -8.89
C HIS A 22 -4.17 8.19 -7.48
N ARG A 23 -5.06 7.29 -7.02
CA ARG A 23 -5.04 6.67 -5.70
C ARG A 23 -4.29 5.35 -5.76
N ALA A 24 -3.17 5.31 -5.05
CA ALA A 24 -2.36 4.11 -4.93
C ALA A 24 -2.39 3.57 -3.49
N ALA A 25 -2.71 2.29 -3.33
CA ALA A 25 -2.50 1.60 -2.07
C ALA A 25 -1.02 1.18 -1.97
N LEU A 26 -0.37 1.46 -0.84
CA LEU A 26 1.03 1.11 -0.61
C LEU A 26 1.18 0.26 0.65
N ILE A 27 1.64 -0.98 0.48
CA ILE A 27 1.92 -1.93 1.54
C ILE A 27 3.43 -1.98 1.78
N LEU A 28 3.87 -1.65 2.99
CA LEU A 28 5.29 -1.73 3.37
C LEU A 28 5.61 -3.11 3.96
N ALA A 29 6.41 -3.91 3.24
CA ALA A 29 6.67 -5.30 3.60
C ALA A 29 8.18 -5.60 3.57
N ARG A 30 8.89 -5.22 4.64
CA ARG A 30 10.30 -5.55 4.88
C ARG A 30 10.52 -7.06 5.09
N GLY A 31 11.63 -7.60 4.58
CA GLY A 31 12.10 -8.96 4.89
C GLY A 31 12.57 -9.14 6.33
N GLY A 32 13.44 -8.24 6.81
CA GLY A 32 13.89 -8.21 8.20
C GLY A 32 12.77 -7.81 9.16
N SER A 33 12.19 -8.73 9.91
CA SER A 33 11.15 -8.43 10.90
C SER A 33 11.68 -8.72 12.31
N LYS A 34 11.60 -7.74 13.22
CA LYS A 34 12.20 -7.82 14.58
C LYS A 34 11.70 -8.99 15.44
N GLY A 35 10.46 -9.42 15.25
CA GLY A 35 9.87 -10.53 16.00
C GLY A 35 9.91 -11.85 15.25
N ILE A 36 9.21 -11.90 14.12
CA ILE A 36 9.10 -13.12 13.30
C ILE A 36 9.76 -12.86 11.96
N PRO A 37 10.89 -13.52 11.64
CA PRO A 37 11.50 -13.42 10.31
C PRO A 37 10.48 -13.72 9.22
N LEU A 38 10.45 -12.88 8.18
CA LEU A 38 9.55 -13.02 7.03
C LEU A 38 8.06 -13.09 7.39
N LYS A 39 7.63 -12.42 8.49
CA LYS A 39 6.23 -12.44 8.94
C LYS A 39 5.23 -12.12 7.84
N ASN A 40 5.59 -11.21 6.92
CA ASN A 40 4.70 -10.75 5.86
C ASN A 40 4.29 -11.86 4.90
N ILE A 41 5.11 -12.91 4.74
CA ILE A 41 4.82 -14.06 3.89
C ILE A 41 4.55 -15.34 4.68
N LYS A 42 4.58 -15.29 6.02
CA LYS A 42 4.11 -16.41 6.83
C LYS A 42 2.60 -16.56 6.67
N ASN A 43 2.17 -17.81 6.61
CA ASN A 43 0.75 -18.14 6.51
C ASN A 43 0.03 -17.82 7.82
N LEU A 44 -0.99 -16.98 7.71
CA LEU A 44 -2.02 -16.75 8.72
C LEU A 44 -3.31 -17.41 8.21
N ALA A 45 -3.80 -18.43 8.91
CA ALA A 45 -4.96 -19.23 8.49
C ALA A 45 -4.84 -19.75 7.05
N GLY A 46 -3.68 -20.32 6.69
CA GLY A 46 -3.43 -20.91 5.37
C GLY A 46 -3.10 -19.91 4.25
N VAL A 47 -3.14 -18.59 4.51
CA VAL A 47 -2.90 -17.54 3.52
C VAL A 47 -1.76 -16.62 3.99
N PRO A 48 -0.78 -16.25 3.13
CA PRO A 48 0.29 -15.33 3.51
C PRO A 48 -0.25 -14.04 4.13
N LEU A 49 0.36 -13.54 5.21
CA LEU A 49 -0.15 -12.36 5.94
C LEU A 49 -0.40 -11.15 5.02
N ILE A 50 0.54 -10.85 4.13
CA ILE A 50 0.44 -9.81 3.10
C ILE A 50 -0.79 -9.96 2.19
N ALA A 51 -1.16 -11.20 1.86
CA ALA A 51 -2.23 -11.48 0.91
C ALA A 51 -3.60 -11.07 1.44
N TRP A 52 -3.84 -11.14 2.75
CA TRP A 52 -5.08 -10.65 3.36
C TRP A 52 -5.34 -9.18 3.05
N VAL A 53 -4.28 -8.38 3.06
CA VAL A 53 -4.35 -6.95 2.80
C VAL A 53 -4.34 -6.63 1.32
N LEU A 54 -3.59 -7.37 0.51
CA LEU A 54 -3.66 -7.24 -0.94
C LEU A 54 -5.07 -7.52 -1.45
N ARG A 55 -5.70 -8.59 -0.97
CA ARG A 55 -7.08 -8.91 -1.34
C ARG A 55 -8.04 -7.79 -0.92
N ALA A 56 -7.96 -7.32 0.32
CA ALA A 56 -8.81 -6.21 0.77
C ALA A 56 -8.63 -4.93 -0.07
N ALA A 57 -7.40 -4.60 -0.47
CA ALA A 57 -7.12 -3.43 -1.31
C ALA A 57 -7.65 -3.61 -2.73
N LEU A 58 -7.42 -4.78 -3.34
CA LEU A 58 -7.86 -5.09 -4.70
C LEU A 58 -9.38 -5.18 -4.80
N ASP A 59 -10.02 -5.92 -3.89
CA ASP A 59 -11.47 -6.12 -3.87
C ASP A 59 -12.25 -4.83 -3.53
N SER A 60 -11.59 -3.82 -2.97
CA SER A 60 -12.24 -2.54 -2.67
C SER A 60 -12.60 -1.73 -3.92
N GLU A 61 -11.88 -1.93 -5.03
CA GLU A 61 -12.02 -1.15 -6.27
C GLU A 61 -11.87 0.38 -6.08
N VAL A 62 -11.31 0.82 -4.94
CA VAL A 62 -11.10 2.25 -4.62
C VAL A 62 -9.78 2.78 -5.19
N PHE A 63 -8.81 1.90 -5.42
CA PHE A 63 -7.45 2.26 -5.83
C PHE A 63 -7.21 1.98 -7.32
N GLU A 64 -6.66 2.96 -8.02
CA GLU A 64 -6.19 2.78 -9.39
C GLU A 64 -4.93 1.90 -9.47
N SER A 65 -4.21 1.73 -8.36
CA SER A 65 -3.14 0.72 -8.26
C SER A 65 -2.83 0.26 -6.84
N VAL A 66 -2.31 -0.96 -6.72
CA VAL A 66 -1.88 -1.57 -5.46
C VAL A 66 -0.41 -1.94 -5.55
N TRP A 67 0.38 -1.46 -4.59
CA TRP A 67 1.83 -1.58 -4.54
C TRP A 67 2.32 -2.24 -3.26
N VAL A 68 3.37 -3.05 -3.39
CA VAL A 68 4.14 -3.58 -2.28
C VAL A 68 5.56 -3.03 -2.35
N SER A 69 5.97 -2.31 -1.32
CA SER A 69 7.34 -1.83 -1.12
C SER A 69 8.12 -2.85 -0.29
N THR A 70 9.14 -3.47 -0.90
CA THR A 70 9.92 -4.53 -0.26
C THR A 70 11.38 -4.53 -0.69
N ASP A 71 12.22 -5.09 0.17
CA ASP A 71 13.64 -5.33 0.00
C ASP A 71 13.97 -6.83 -0.14
N HIS A 72 12.94 -7.69 -0.21
CA HIS A 72 13.11 -9.15 -0.13
C HIS A 72 12.42 -9.87 -1.30
N ASP A 73 13.17 -10.74 -1.97
CA ASP A 73 12.77 -11.38 -3.24
C ASP A 73 11.54 -12.27 -3.08
N GLU A 74 11.47 -13.04 -1.99
CA GLU A 74 10.30 -13.89 -1.74
C GLU A 74 9.03 -13.08 -1.44
N ILE A 75 9.15 -11.91 -0.81
CA ILE A 75 8.00 -11.02 -0.57
C ILE A 75 7.52 -10.44 -1.90
N GLU A 76 8.44 -10.04 -2.76
CA GLU A 76 8.14 -9.60 -4.13
C GLU A 76 7.42 -10.70 -4.91
N ARG A 77 7.92 -11.95 -4.86
CA ARG A 77 7.31 -13.08 -5.55
C ARG A 77 5.85 -13.27 -5.10
N VAL A 78 5.61 -13.28 -3.79
CA VAL A 78 4.26 -13.40 -3.23
C VAL A 78 3.39 -12.20 -3.65
N ALA A 79 3.88 -10.97 -3.55
CA ALA A 79 3.14 -9.77 -3.95
C ALA A 79 2.65 -9.85 -5.40
N ARG A 80 3.52 -10.24 -6.33
CA ARG A 80 3.18 -10.40 -7.75
C ARG A 80 2.13 -11.49 -7.99
N VAL A 81 2.25 -12.63 -7.30
CA VAL A 81 1.25 -13.72 -7.38
C VAL A 81 -0.14 -13.25 -6.96
N TRP A 82 -0.21 -12.33 -5.99
CA TRP A 82 -1.45 -11.76 -5.49
C TRP A 82 -1.89 -10.48 -6.22
N GLY A 83 -1.35 -10.21 -7.41
CA GLY A 83 -1.83 -9.12 -8.28
C GLY A 83 -1.33 -7.72 -7.91
N ALA A 84 -0.41 -7.60 -6.95
CA ALA A 84 0.16 -6.31 -6.59
C ALA A 84 1.38 -5.98 -7.47
N LYS A 85 1.55 -4.69 -7.75
CA LYS A 85 2.79 -4.15 -8.32
C LYS A 85 3.86 -4.09 -7.24
N VAL A 86 5.14 -4.15 -7.63
CA VAL A 86 6.25 -4.17 -6.67
C VAL A 86 7.15 -2.95 -6.84
N HIS A 87 7.47 -2.33 -5.71
CA HIS A 87 8.50 -1.33 -5.56
C HIS A 87 9.68 -1.93 -4.79
N ARG A 88 10.83 -2.06 -5.45
CA ARG A 88 12.07 -2.46 -4.81
C ARG A 88 12.70 -1.25 -4.14
N ARG A 89 12.45 -1.14 -2.85
CA ARG A 89 12.96 -0.04 -2.04
C ARG A 89 14.43 -0.21 -1.75
N SER A 90 15.09 0.91 -1.49
CA SER A 90 16.52 0.94 -1.24
C SER A 90 16.91 0.38 0.15
N PRO A 91 18.16 -0.05 0.35
CA PRO A 91 18.65 -0.49 1.66
C PRO A 91 18.57 0.60 2.75
N GLU A 92 18.62 1.87 2.38
CA GLU A 92 18.60 3.01 3.31
C GLU A 92 17.28 3.15 4.06
N VAL A 93 16.16 2.86 3.39
CA VAL A 93 14.80 2.87 3.97
C VAL A 93 14.34 1.47 4.45
N SER A 94 15.27 0.52 4.46
CA SER A 94 15.02 -0.88 4.82
C SER A 94 15.55 -1.26 6.20
N LYS A 95 16.04 -0.28 6.98
CA LYS A 95 16.63 -0.52 8.29
C LYS A 95 15.56 -0.65 9.37
N ASP A 96 15.93 -1.27 10.48
CA ASP A 96 15.12 -1.35 11.69
C ASP A 96 14.79 0.02 12.31
N SER A 97 15.61 1.03 11.99
CA SER A 97 15.47 2.42 12.41
C SER A 97 14.74 3.30 11.37
N SER A 98 14.54 2.80 10.15
CA SER A 98 13.84 3.55 9.10
C SER A 98 12.37 3.68 9.46
N SER A 99 11.85 4.89 9.35
CA SER A 99 10.45 5.19 9.55
C SER A 99 9.62 4.78 8.32
N SER A 100 8.33 4.53 8.56
CA SER A 100 7.38 4.32 7.47
C SER A 100 7.35 5.53 6.53
N LEU A 101 7.41 6.75 7.08
CA LEU A 101 7.38 8.00 6.33
C LEU A 101 8.54 8.09 5.33
N GLU A 102 9.76 7.76 5.73
CA GLU A 102 10.92 7.76 4.83
C GLU A 102 10.74 6.78 3.67
N THR A 103 10.18 5.60 3.96
CA THR A 103 9.90 4.58 2.93
C THR A 103 8.84 5.08 1.94
N ILE A 104 7.81 5.77 2.44
CA ILE A 104 6.74 6.35 1.62
C ILE A 104 7.29 7.47 0.74
N GLN A 105 8.10 8.37 1.31
CA GLN A 105 8.76 9.45 0.57
C GLN A 105 9.71 8.92 -0.51
N GLU A 106 10.41 7.82 -0.26
CA GLU A 106 11.23 7.14 -1.26
C GLU A 106 10.37 6.59 -2.41
N PHE A 107 9.27 5.90 -2.10
CA PHE A 107 8.32 5.44 -3.12
C PHE A 107 7.79 6.58 -4.00
N ILE A 108 7.30 7.68 -3.39
CA ILE A 108 6.75 8.84 -4.12
C ILE A 108 7.82 9.47 -5.02
N ARG A 109 9.06 9.61 -4.53
CA ARG A 109 10.17 10.19 -5.32
C ARG A 109 10.48 9.38 -6.57
N VAL A 110 10.43 8.05 -6.46
CA VAL A 110 10.66 7.14 -7.59
C VAL A 110 9.44 7.07 -8.52
N ARG A 111 8.23 7.35 -8.02
CA ARG A 111 6.97 7.28 -8.77
C ARG A 111 6.14 8.56 -8.67
N PRO A 112 6.56 9.66 -9.30
CA PRO A 112 5.87 10.95 -9.21
C PRO A 112 4.47 10.98 -9.85
N GLY A 113 4.14 10.01 -10.72
CA GLY A 113 2.82 9.90 -11.36
C GLY A 113 1.70 9.36 -10.46
N GLU A 114 2.02 8.90 -9.26
CA GLU A 114 1.09 8.34 -8.28
C GLU A 114 0.74 9.45 -7.27
N THR A 115 -0.03 10.45 -7.71
CA THR A 115 -0.03 11.80 -7.10
C THR A 115 -0.93 11.96 -5.87
N HIS A 116 -1.69 10.93 -5.47
CA HIS A 116 -2.52 11.00 -4.27
C HIS A 116 -2.57 9.66 -3.53
N LEU A 117 -1.64 9.44 -2.60
CA LEU A 117 -1.65 8.24 -1.76
C LEU A 117 -2.70 8.37 -0.65
N GLU A 118 -3.92 7.95 -0.95
CA GLU A 118 -4.91 7.70 0.11
C GLU A 118 -4.73 6.27 0.60
N SER A 119 -4.68 6.08 1.92
CA SER A 119 -4.69 4.79 2.62
C SER A 119 -3.35 4.05 2.72
N PHE A 120 -2.73 4.24 3.89
CA PHE A 120 -1.70 3.34 4.42
C PHE A 120 -2.37 2.16 5.11
N LEU A 121 -2.39 0.98 4.48
CA LEU A 121 -2.73 -0.24 5.21
C LEU A 121 -1.49 -0.73 5.97
N TYR A 122 -1.35 -0.21 7.20
CA TYR A 122 -0.29 -0.58 8.14
C TYR A 122 -0.50 -2.00 8.69
N LEU A 123 0.15 -3.00 8.09
CA LEU A 123 0.24 -4.35 8.69
C LEU A 123 1.36 -4.50 9.73
N THR A 124 2.05 -3.44 10.14
CA THR A 124 3.30 -3.64 10.89
C THR A 124 3.12 -4.09 12.34
N ASN A 125 1.91 -4.16 12.90
CA ASN A 125 1.71 -4.46 14.33
C ASN A 125 0.84 -5.68 14.68
N LEU A 126 0.69 -6.67 13.81
CA LEU A 126 0.36 -8.02 14.33
C LEU A 126 1.62 -8.58 15.01
N LYS A 127 1.72 -8.36 16.33
CA LYS A 127 2.49 -9.26 17.20
C LYS A 127 1.73 -10.58 17.18
N LEU A 128 2.08 -11.44 16.23
CA LEU A 128 1.75 -12.86 16.39
C LEU A 128 2.56 -13.30 17.61
N ASP A 129 1.87 -13.45 18.74
CA ASP A 129 2.49 -14.00 19.94
C ASP A 129 3.07 -15.39 19.63
N SER A 130 4.12 -15.75 20.37
CA SER A 130 4.84 -17.03 20.26
C SER A 130 3.95 -18.28 20.39
N HIS A 131 2.68 -18.10 20.74
CA HIS A 131 1.67 -19.15 20.86
C HIS A 131 0.85 -19.39 19.57
N TYR A 132 1.11 -18.68 18.47
CA TYR A 132 0.49 -19.01 17.19
C TYR A 132 0.94 -20.41 16.73
N LYS A 133 0.05 -21.39 16.83
CA LYS A 133 0.17 -22.70 16.20
C LYS A 133 -0.68 -22.74 14.93
N PRO A 134 -0.13 -23.24 13.81
CA PRO A 134 -0.80 -23.29 12.51
C PRO A 134 -2.01 -24.21 12.47
#